data_AF-A0A535BHL8-F1
#
_entry.id   AF-A0A535BHL8-F1
#
_cell.length_a   1.000
_cell.length_b   1.000
_cell.length_c   1.000
_cell.angle_alpha   90.00
_cell.angle_beta   90.00
_cell.angle_gamma   90.00
#
_symmetry.space_group_name_H-M   'P 1'
#
loop_
_entity.id
_entity.type
_entity.pdbx_description
1 polymer ?
#
loop_
_entity_poly.entity_id
_entity_poly.type
_entity_poly.pdbx_seq_one_letter_code
_entity_poly.pdbx_strand_id
1 'polypeptide(L)'
;MKDVEQELIRTALPYWEAEATIVRRFFKSKPTREDHIFWLKAQLWKELHPVDGYFTGLQRELNHLVASFPEIDKTIERHQYHSLLEQLTQEFNHYVLMADVLEYLLGHRISADDTFQLPQEKKLGDVRRAYANSGSAVDKAAVLVTEGGGARMFREGRKLKGGRLERMIARAMEVVYQDEKKHYKEAAREAARVLQNERDLARMKKAVHEVSLQRVYMRNEMFKEQLTSDEIKSCLTSRMYRVID
;
A
#
# COMPACT_ATOMS: atom_id res chain seq x y z
N MET A 1 12.01 -23.38 11.57
CA MET A 1 11.60 -21.95 11.66
C MET A 1 10.11 -21.91 12.00
N LYS A 2 9.73 -21.89 13.28
CA LYS A 2 8.33 -21.73 13.66
C LYS A 2 8.00 -20.23 13.66
N ASP A 3 6.86 -19.87 13.07
CA ASP A 3 6.24 -18.53 13.12
C ASP A 3 6.87 -17.41 12.26
N VAL A 4 7.49 -17.77 11.13
CA VAL A 4 8.07 -16.83 10.14
C VAL A 4 7.08 -15.74 9.71
N GLU A 5 5.82 -16.11 9.44
CA GLU A 5 4.77 -15.17 9.05
C GLU A 5 4.60 -14.05 10.08
N GLN A 6 4.52 -14.41 11.36
CA GLN A 6 4.39 -13.44 12.45
C GLN A 6 5.66 -12.62 12.62
N GLU A 7 6.84 -13.21 12.39
CA GLU A 7 8.09 -12.45 12.47
C GLU A 7 8.18 -11.37 11.38
N LEU A 8 7.74 -11.67 10.15
CA LEU A 8 7.64 -10.68 9.07
C LEU A 8 6.63 -9.60 9.40
N ILE A 9 5.45 -9.97 9.90
CA ILE A 9 4.42 -9.02 10.36
C ILE A 9 4.96 -8.13 11.49
N ARG A 10 5.61 -8.71 12.50
CA ARG A 10 6.23 -7.97 13.61
C ARG A 10 7.30 -6.99 13.12
N THR A 11 8.06 -7.38 12.08
CA THR A 11 9.05 -6.51 11.45
C THR A 11 8.40 -5.29 10.79
N ALA A 12 7.28 -5.47 10.11
CA ALA A 12 6.59 -4.40 9.39
C ALA A 12 5.67 -3.54 10.29
N LEU A 13 5.14 -4.10 11.38
CA LEU A 13 4.11 -3.49 12.22
C LEU A 13 4.46 -2.08 12.76
N PRO A 14 5.68 -1.79 13.25
CA PRO A 14 6.04 -0.45 13.70
C PRO A 14 5.87 0.62 12.61
N TYR A 15 6.20 0.30 11.36
CA TYR A 15 6.07 1.20 10.21
C TYR A 15 4.60 1.43 9.86
N TRP A 16 3.81 0.36 9.87
CA TRP A 16 2.36 0.45 9.66
C TRP A 16 1.69 1.36 10.69
N GLU A 17 2.07 1.25 11.97
CA GLU A 17 1.52 2.15 13.00
C GLU A 17 2.07 3.58 12.92
N ALA A 18 3.25 3.81 12.34
CA ALA A 18 3.73 5.13 11.99
C ALA A 18 2.87 5.75 10.87
N GLU A 19 2.56 4.99 9.80
CA GLU A 19 1.60 5.42 8.76
C GLU A 19 0.24 5.79 9.38
N ALA A 20 -0.26 4.96 10.31
CA ALA A 20 -1.51 5.27 11.02
C ALA A 20 -1.42 6.58 11.84
N THR A 21 -0.26 6.87 12.42
CA THR A 21 -0.04 8.10 13.21
C THR A 21 -0.06 9.33 12.33
N ILE A 22 0.57 9.28 11.16
CA ILE A 22 0.55 10.34 10.15
C ILE A 22 -0.89 10.68 9.78
N VAL A 23 -1.67 9.67 9.38
CA VAL A 23 -3.06 9.85 8.94
C VAL A 23 -3.94 10.40 10.06
N ARG A 24 -3.78 9.91 11.30
CA ARG A 24 -4.50 10.45 12.46
C ARG A 24 -4.18 11.91 12.73
N ARG A 25 -2.90 12.31 12.65
CA ARG A 25 -2.48 13.70 12.89
C ARG A 25 -3.05 14.63 11.82
N PHE A 26 -2.94 14.23 10.55
CA PHE A 26 -3.49 14.98 9.42
C PHE A 26 -4.97 15.28 9.58
N PHE A 27 -5.79 14.27 9.86
CA PHE A 27 -7.23 14.51 10.01
C PHE A 27 -7.57 15.25 11.31
N LYS A 28 -6.79 15.04 12.38
CA LYS A 28 -6.97 15.77 13.65
C LYS A 28 -6.65 17.27 13.49
N SER A 29 -5.73 17.65 12.61
CA SER A 29 -5.39 19.05 12.34
C SER A 29 -6.45 19.80 11.53
N LYS A 30 -7.55 19.13 11.14
CA LYS A 30 -8.65 19.69 10.33
C LYS A 30 -8.13 20.25 8.99
N PRO A 31 -7.72 19.36 8.08
CA PRO A 31 -7.07 19.73 6.84
C PRO A 31 -7.99 20.58 5.97
N THR A 32 -7.40 21.51 5.22
CA THR A 32 -8.15 22.37 4.31
C THR A 32 -8.61 21.60 3.06
N ARG A 33 -9.48 22.23 2.26
CA ARG A 33 -9.86 21.69 0.94
C ARG A 33 -8.62 21.39 0.07
N GLU A 34 -7.65 22.29 0.05
CA GLU A 34 -6.43 22.12 -0.77
C GLU A 34 -5.54 21.00 -0.25
N ASP A 35 -5.49 20.80 1.07
CA ASP A 35 -4.79 19.65 1.64
C ASP A 35 -5.44 18.34 1.23
N HIS A 36 -6.77 18.28 1.21
CA HIS A 36 -7.50 17.11 0.71
C HIS A 36 -7.24 16.84 -0.76
N ILE A 37 -7.30 17.86 -1.61
CA ILE A 37 -6.99 17.75 -3.03
C ILE A 37 -5.57 17.22 -3.22
N PHE A 38 -4.59 17.76 -2.49
CA PHE A 38 -3.19 17.36 -2.62
C PHE A 38 -2.97 15.86 -2.37
N TRP A 39 -3.42 15.33 -1.23
CA TRP A 39 -3.16 13.92 -0.94
C TRP A 39 -3.98 12.98 -1.84
N LEU A 40 -5.20 13.38 -2.24
CA LEU A 40 -6.03 12.59 -3.17
C LEU A 40 -5.38 12.49 -4.55
N LYS A 41 -4.86 13.60 -5.07
CA LYS A 41 -4.12 13.61 -6.34
C LYS A 41 -2.89 12.70 -6.30
N ALA A 42 -2.15 12.72 -5.20
CA ALA A 42 -1.01 11.83 -4.98
C ALA A 42 -1.43 10.36 -4.82
N GLN A 43 -2.50 10.06 -4.08
CA GLN A 43 -2.99 8.69 -3.90
C GLN A 43 -3.52 8.11 -5.20
N LEU A 44 -4.32 8.86 -5.97
CA LEU A 44 -4.83 8.45 -7.27
C LEU A 44 -3.71 8.24 -8.29
N TRP A 45 -2.66 9.07 -8.25
CA TRP A 45 -1.47 8.82 -9.06
C TRP A 45 -0.92 7.42 -8.80
N LYS A 46 -0.86 6.97 -7.55
CA LYS A 46 -0.37 5.63 -7.20
C LYS A 46 -1.28 4.51 -7.70
N GLU A 47 -2.59 4.66 -7.59
CA GLU A 47 -3.55 3.66 -8.08
C GLU A 47 -3.44 3.52 -9.61
N LEU A 48 -3.21 4.63 -10.32
CA LEU A 48 -3.01 4.65 -11.76
C LEU A 48 -1.61 4.16 -12.19
N HIS A 49 -0.59 4.29 -11.32
CA HIS A 49 0.82 4.01 -11.62
C HIS A 49 1.48 3.11 -10.56
N PRO A 50 1.20 1.80 -10.56
CA PRO A 50 1.79 0.84 -9.63
C PRO A 50 3.29 0.67 -9.81
N VAL A 51 3.88 0.07 -8.78
CA VAL A 51 5.30 -0.19 -8.66
C VAL A 51 5.71 -1.27 -9.64
N ASP A 52 6.46 -0.87 -10.66
CA ASP A 52 7.58 -1.62 -11.27
C ASP A 52 8.35 -0.78 -12.31
N GLY A 53 8.05 0.52 -12.45
CA GLY A 53 8.67 1.34 -13.50
C GLY A 53 8.18 1.00 -14.92
N TYR A 54 7.18 0.14 -15.02
CA TYR A 54 6.39 -0.08 -16.23
C TYR A 54 4.99 0.50 -16.00
N PHE A 55 4.49 1.21 -17.01
CA PHE A 55 3.22 1.92 -17.00
C PHE A 55 2.02 1.03 -16.62
N THR A 56 0.98 1.65 -16.03
CA THR A 56 -0.41 1.14 -15.94
C THR A 56 -0.59 -0.24 -15.30
N GLY A 57 -0.47 -0.39 -13.99
CA GLY A 57 -0.56 -1.71 -13.35
C GLY A 57 -1.94 -2.33 -13.42
N LEU A 58 -3.04 -1.57 -13.29
CA LEU A 58 -4.39 -2.08 -13.60
C LEU A 58 -4.53 -2.56 -15.05
N GLN A 59 -3.96 -1.83 -16.01
CA GLN A 59 -3.95 -2.24 -17.42
C GLN A 59 -3.05 -3.46 -17.64
N ARG A 60 -1.93 -3.58 -16.92
CA ARG A 60 -1.02 -4.72 -16.98
C ARG A 60 -1.68 -5.97 -16.42
N GLU A 61 -2.32 -5.86 -15.25
CA GLU A 61 -3.12 -6.95 -14.67
C GLU A 61 -4.25 -7.36 -15.62
N LEU A 62 -4.94 -6.39 -16.22
CA LEU A 62 -5.95 -6.67 -17.25
C LEU A 62 -5.35 -7.39 -18.47
N ASN A 63 -4.23 -6.90 -19.01
CA ASN A 63 -3.54 -7.51 -20.14
C ASN A 63 -3.07 -8.93 -19.78
N HIS A 64 -2.60 -9.15 -18.55
CA HIS A 64 -2.20 -10.47 -18.06
C HIS A 64 -3.39 -11.42 -17.97
N LEU A 65 -4.54 -10.96 -17.48
CA LEU A 65 -5.77 -11.73 -17.46
C LEU A 65 -6.22 -12.11 -18.88
N VAL A 66 -6.25 -11.15 -19.80
CA VAL A 66 -6.58 -11.41 -21.21
C VAL A 66 -5.62 -12.44 -21.82
N ALA A 67 -4.30 -12.29 -21.60
CA ALA A 67 -3.30 -13.20 -22.14
C ALA A 67 -3.34 -14.61 -21.53
N SER A 68 -3.78 -14.74 -20.26
CA SER A 68 -3.86 -16.02 -19.55
C SER A 68 -5.19 -16.74 -19.73
N PHE A 69 -6.22 -16.08 -20.27
CA PHE A 69 -7.53 -16.70 -20.54
C PHE A 69 -7.46 -18.02 -21.32
N PRO A 70 -6.62 -18.19 -22.36
CA PRO A 70 -6.51 -19.47 -23.07
C PRO A 70 -5.92 -20.62 -22.24
N GLU A 71 -5.32 -20.34 -21.09
CA GLU A 71 -4.65 -21.30 -20.22
C GLU A 71 -5.55 -21.84 -19.09
N ILE A 72 -6.75 -21.29 -18.97
CA ILE A 72 -7.79 -21.78 -18.05
C ILE A 72 -8.08 -23.26 -18.36
N ASP A 73 -8.18 -24.07 -17.31
CA ASP A 73 -8.36 -25.52 -17.33
C ASP A 73 -7.21 -26.32 -17.98
N LYS A 74 -6.15 -25.67 -18.44
CA LYS A 74 -4.90 -26.33 -18.91
C LYS A 74 -3.83 -26.28 -17.84
N THR A 75 -3.50 -25.06 -17.41
CA THR A 75 -2.42 -24.78 -16.46
C THR A 75 -2.86 -23.83 -15.36
N ILE A 76 -3.95 -23.08 -15.57
CA ILE A 76 -4.56 -22.20 -14.59
C ILE A 76 -5.92 -22.77 -14.18
N GLU A 77 -6.12 -22.91 -12.87
CA GLU A 77 -7.39 -23.38 -12.32
C GLU A 77 -8.45 -22.26 -12.41
N ARG A 78 -9.71 -22.60 -12.70
CA ARG A 78 -10.76 -21.60 -12.98
C ARG A 78 -11.12 -20.72 -11.77
N HIS A 79 -11.09 -21.25 -10.55
CA HIS A 79 -11.29 -20.44 -9.33
C HIS A 79 -10.09 -19.52 -9.06
N GLN A 80 -8.87 -19.95 -9.39
CA GLN A 80 -7.70 -19.06 -9.38
C GLN A 80 -7.89 -17.91 -10.37
N TYR A 81 -8.32 -18.19 -11.60
CA TYR A 81 -8.58 -17.13 -12.59
C TYR A 81 -9.73 -16.19 -12.14
N HIS A 82 -10.80 -16.73 -11.56
CA HIS A 82 -11.89 -15.95 -10.99
C HIS A 82 -11.41 -15.01 -9.87
N SER A 83 -10.55 -15.50 -8.97
CA SER A 83 -9.96 -14.68 -7.91
C SER A 83 -9.15 -13.50 -8.45
N LEU A 84 -8.44 -13.67 -9.57
CA LEU A 84 -7.69 -12.59 -10.21
C LEU A 84 -8.62 -11.53 -10.82
N LEU A 85 -9.76 -11.94 -11.41
CA LEU A 85 -10.79 -11.01 -11.89
C LEU A 85 -11.43 -10.22 -10.75
N GLU A 86 -11.73 -10.87 -9.63
CA GLU A 86 -12.26 -10.22 -8.43
C GLU A 86 -11.27 -9.19 -7.89
N GLN A 87 -9.99 -9.54 -7.81
CA GLN A 87 -8.93 -8.63 -7.37
C GLN A 87 -8.81 -7.41 -8.31
N LEU A 88 -8.76 -7.60 -9.63
CA LEU A 88 -8.72 -6.48 -10.58
C LEU A 88 -9.93 -5.55 -10.42
N THR A 89 -11.12 -6.13 -10.19
CA THR A 89 -12.35 -5.36 -9.98
C THR A 89 -12.30 -4.57 -8.67
N GLN A 90 -11.77 -5.15 -7.59
CA GLN A 90 -11.58 -4.47 -6.32
C GLN A 90 -10.63 -3.27 -6.46
N GLU A 91 -9.46 -3.47 -7.07
CA GLU A 91 -8.45 -2.43 -7.28
C GLU A 91 -9.00 -1.29 -8.16
N PHE A 92 -9.74 -1.62 -9.23
CA PHE A 92 -10.38 -0.59 -10.06
C PHE A 92 -11.46 0.19 -9.29
N ASN A 93 -12.22 -0.49 -8.43
CA ASN A 93 -13.20 0.16 -7.57
C ASN A 93 -12.54 1.10 -6.53
N HIS A 94 -11.34 0.77 -6.04
CA HIS A 94 -10.59 1.68 -5.15
C HIS A 94 -10.26 2.99 -5.86
N TYR A 95 -9.81 2.92 -7.12
CA TYR A 95 -9.62 4.09 -7.97
C TYR A 95 -10.91 4.90 -8.13
N VAL A 96 -12.02 4.27 -8.51
CA VAL A 96 -13.32 4.94 -8.69
C VAL A 96 -13.74 5.71 -7.43
N LEU A 97 -13.68 5.05 -6.27
CA LEU A 97 -14.11 5.65 -5.01
C LEU A 97 -13.27 6.87 -4.63
N MET A 98 -11.95 6.83 -4.86
CA MET A 98 -11.07 7.97 -4.57
C MET A 98 -11.22 9.09 -5.60
N ALA A 99 -11.46 8.72 -6.87
CA ALA A 99 -11.73 9.66 -7.96
C ALA A 99 -12.99 10.47 -7.67
N ASP A 100 -14.08 9.82 -7.24
CA ASP A 100 -15.34 10.49 -6.88
C ASP A 100 -15.15 11.55 -5.78
N VAL A 101 -14.27 11.30 -4.80
CA VAL A 101 -13.94 12.31 -3.77
C VAL A 101 -13.21 13.49 -4.36
N LEU A 102 -12.21 13.24 -5.22
CA LEU A 102 -11.44 14.31 -5.85
C LEU A 102 -12.32 15.13 -6.81
N GLU A 103 -13.15 14.49 -7.61
CA GLU A 103 -14.12 15.14 -8.50
C GLU A 103 -15.12 16.01 -7.73
N TYR A 104 -15.61 15.53 -6.59
CA TYR A 104 -16.47 16.33 -5.70
C TYR A 104 -15.76 17.59 -5.21
N LEU A 105 -14.47 17.51 -4.92
CA LEU A 105 -13.69 18.68 -4.51
C LEU A 105 -13.45 19.62 -5.69
N LEU A 106 -13.03 19.11 -6.85
CA LEU A 106 -12.65 19.91 -8.02
C LEU A 106 -13.85 20.51 -8.78
N GLY A 107 -15.01 19.87 -8.71
CA GLY A 107 -16.21 20.29 -9.44
C GLY A 107 -16.21 19.91 -10.92
N HIS A 108 -15.29 19.04 -11.35
CA HIS A 108 -15.21 18.50 -12.70
C HIS A 108 -14.72 17.06 -12.67
N ARG A 109 -14.87 16.35 -13.80
CA ARG A 109 -14.30 15.01 -13.97
C ARG A 109 -12.78 15.06 -14.02
N ILE A 110 -12.12 14.10 -13.39
CA ILE A 110 -10.65 14.04 -13.38
C ILE A 110 -10.09 13.34 -14.62
N SER A 111 -8.84 13.67 -14.92
CA SER A 111 -8.00 13.01 -15.91
C SER A 111 -6.67 12.60 -15.28
N ALA A 112 -5.80 11.91 -16.04
CA ALA A 112 -4.46 11.56 -15.56
C ALA A 112 -3.64 12.81 -15.17
N ASP A 113 -3.83 13.92 -15.90
CA ASP A 113 -3.13 15.19 -15.67
C ASP A 113 -3.51 15.88 -14.36
N ASP A 114 -4.62 15.45 -13.73
CA ASP A 114 -5.01 15.93 -12.42
C ASP A 114 -4.18 15.31 -11.28
N THR A 115 -3.43 14.25 -11.56
CA THR A 115 -2.66 13.48 -10.57
C THR A 115 -1.16 13.75 -10.70
N PHE A 116 -0.37 13.49 -9.65
CA PHE A 116 1.08 13.69 -9.70
C PHE A 116 1.86 12.71 -8.84
N GLN A 117 3.09 12.41 -9.26
CA GLN A 117 4.03 11.62 -8.48
C GLN A 117 4.74 12.49 -7.44
N LEU A 118 4.76 12.03 -6.20
CA LEU A 118 5.54 12.64 -5.14
C LEU A 118 7.01 12.18 -5.15
N PRO A 119 7.98 13.02 -4.75
CA PRO A 119 9.39 12.65 -4.64
C PRO A 119 9.66 11.39 -3.81
N GLN A 120 9.02 11.23 -2.65
CA GLN A 120 9.18 10.03 -1.81
C GLN A 120 8.47 8.81 -2.39
N GLU A 121 7.40 9.01 -3.18
CA GLU A 121 6.78 7.93 -3.97
C GLU A 121 7.74 7.43 -5.04
N LYS A 122 8.42 8.33 -5.76
CA LYS A 122 9.45 7.95 -6.73
C LYS A 122 10.56 7.12 -6.07
N LYS A 123 11.08 7.59 -4.92
CA LYS A 123 12.09 6.85 -4.13
C LYS A 123 11.59 5.47 -3.69
N LEU A 124 10.33 5.37 -3.24
CA LEU A 124 9.72 4.09 -2.91
C LEU A 124 9.69 3.14 -4.11
N GLY A 125 9.31 3.66 -5.29
CA GLY A 125 9.35 2.90 -6.54
C GLY A 125 10.76 2.44 -6.91
N ASP A 126 11.77 3.31 -6.74
CA ASP A 126 13.19 2.98 -6.98
C ASP A 126 13.67 1.84 -6.06
N VAL A 127 13.38 1.93 -4.75
CA VAL A 127 13.75 0.89 -3.76
C VAL A 127 13.08 -0.44 -4.10
N ARG A 128 11.77 -0.43 -4.40
CA ARG A 128 11.04 -1.65 -4.74
C ARG A 128 11.54 -2.30 -6.02
N ARG A 129 11.80 -1.51 -7.07
CA ARG A 129 12.41 -2.02 -8.32
C ARG A 129 13.77 -2.67 -8.09
N ALA A 130 14.60 -2.08 -7.23
CA ALA A 130 15.91 -2.66 -6.91
C ALA A 130 15.78 -4.07 -6.31
N TYR A 131 14.82 -4.28 -5.42
CA TYR A 131 14.52 -5.60 -4.85
C TYR A 131 13.82 -6.53 -5.84
N ALA A 132 12.82 -6.05 -6.57
CA ALA A 132 12.07 -6.86 -7.54
C ALA A 132 12.98 -7.36 -8.68
N ASN A 133 13.95 -6.56 -9.10
CA ASN A 133 14.88 -6.88 -10.20
C ASN A 133 16.20 -7.53 -9.73
N SER A 134 16.35 -7.86 -8.45
CA SER A 134 17.61 -8.43 -7.92
C SER A 134 17.87 -9.88 -8.37
N GLY A 135 16.87 -10.53 -8.98
CA GLY A 135 16.89 -11.96 -9.32
C GLY A 135 16.59 -12.89 -8.13
N SER A 136 16.47 -12.36 -6.91
CA SER A 136 16.16 -13.13 -5.70
C SER A 136 14.64 -13.25 -5.48
N ALA A 137 14.13 -14.47 -5.35
CA ALA A 137 12.74 -14.73 -4.97
C ALA A 137 12.39 -14.17 -3.58
N VAL A 138 13.37 -14.19 -2.65
CA VAL A 138 13.23 -13.63 -1.30
C VAL A 138 13.01 -12.12 -1.35
N ASP A 139 13.74 -11.42 -2.22
CA ASP A 139 13.64 -9.96 -2.35
C ASP A 139 12.32 -9.55 -3.00
N LYS A 140 11.89 -10.27 -4.05
CA LYS A 140 10.57 -10.09 -4.67
C LYS A 140 9.45 -10.28 -3.66
N ALA A 141 9.50 -11.37 -2.89
CA ALA A 141 8.51 -11.64 -1.85
C ALA A 141 8.50 -10.56 -0.76
N ALA A 142 9.65 -9.98 -0.42
CA ALA A 142 9.73 -8.88 0.54
C ALA A 142 8.99 -7.63 0.05
N VAL A 143 9.02 -7.32 -1.26
CA VAL A 143 8.24 -6.21 -1.83
C VAL A 143 6.75 -6.45 -1.63
N LEU A 144 6.25 -7.63 -2.04
CA LEU A 144 4.84 -8.01 -1.95
C LEU A 144 4.28 -7.90 -0.51
N VAL A 145 5.04 -8.36 0.48
CA VAL A 145 4.65 -8.27 1.92
C VAL A 145 4.40 -6.81 2.37
N THR A 146 5.03 -5.84 1.72
CA THR A 146 4.96 -4.42 2.09
C THR A 146 4.00 -3.59 1.24
N GLU A 147 3.34 -4.16 0.23
CA GLU A 147 2.52 -3.42 -0.74
C GLU A 147 1.27 -2.75 -0.15
N GLY A 148 0.61 -3.38 0.81
CA GLY A 148 -0.59 -2.82 1.45
C GLY A 148 -0.32 -1.90 2.66
N GLY A 149 0.90 -1.85 3.20
CA GLY A 149 1.19 -1.11 4.46
C GLY A 149 0.28 -1.53 5.63
N GLY A 150 -0.18 -2.79 5.63
CA GLY A 150 -1.14 -3.31 6.60
C GLY A 150 -2.51 -2.61 6.60
N ALA A 151 -2.89 -1.98 5.48
CA ALA A 151 -4.12 -1.21 5.30
C ALA A 151 -4.33 -0.07 6.32
N ARG A 152 -3.23 0.45 6.92
CA ARG A 152 -3.33 1.34 8.08
C ARG A 152 -3.87 2.72 7.79
N MET A 153 -3.58 3.28 6.62
CA MET A 153 -4.20 4.53 6.18
C MET A 153 -5.73 4.38 6.14
N PHE A 154 -6.20 3.35 5.45
CA PHE A 154 -7.63 3.06 5.29
C PHE A 154 -8.30 2.77 6.65
N ARG A 155 -7.61 2.04 7.54
CA ARG A 155 -8.07 1.79 8.93
C ARG A 155 -8.36 3.06 9.70
N GLU A 156 -7.54 4.10 9.55
CA GLU A 156 -7.76 5.37 10.24
C GLU A 156 -8.76 6.26 9.48
N GLY A 157 -8.68 6.32 8.15
CA GLY A 157 -9.58 7.11 7.30
C GLY A 157 -11.05 6.71 7.41
N ARG A 158 -11.37 5.42 7.55
CA ARG A 158 -12.76 4.93 7.74
C ARG A 158 -13.45 5.46 9.00
N LYS A 159 -12.68 5.98 9.96
CA LYS A 159 -13.20 6.50 11.24
C LYS A 159 -13.66 7.96 11.14
N LEU A 160 -13.43 8.62 10.02
CA LEU A 160 -13.81 10.01 9.83
C LEU A 160 -15.30 10.22 10.02
N LYS A 161 -15.62 11.32 10.70
CA LYS A 161 -16.98 11.80 10.93
C LYS A 161 -17.00 13.28 10.59
N GLY A 162 -18.11 13.77 10.03
CA GLY A 162 -18.21 15.16 9.63
C GLY A 162 -19.26 15.39 8.56
N GLY A 163 -19.00 16.37 7.71
CA GLY A 163 -19.83 16.77 6.58
C GLY A 163 -19.80 15.77 5.43
N ARG A 164 -20.24 16.22 4.26
CA ARG A 164 -20.34 15.37 3.07
C ARG A 164 -18.98 14.82 2.66
N LEU A 165 -17.95 15.67 2.63
CA LEU A 165 -16.59 15.30 2.24
C LEU A 165 -16.03 14.19 3.13
N GLU A 166 -16.07 14.38 4.46
CA GLU A 166 -15.52 13.40 5.41
C GLU A 166 -16.24 12.06 5.31
N ARG A 167 -17.55 12.05 5.07
CA ARG A 167 -18.31 10.81 4.86
C ARG A 167 -17.95 10.11 3.56
N MET A 168 -17.70 10.86 2.48
CA MET A 168 -17.23 10.28 1.21
C MET A 168 -15.86 9.63 1.39
N ILE A 169 -14.91 10.34 2.03
CA ILE A 169 -13.58 9.78 2.35
C ILE A 169 -13.72 8.55 3.25
N ALA A 170 -14.50 8.62 4.33
CA ALA A 170 -14.69 7.50 5.24
C ALA A 170 -15.25 6.26 4.52
N ARG A 171 -16.20 6.46 3.60
CA ARG A 171 -16.81 5.38 2.82
C ARG A 171 -15.80 4.74 1.86
N ALA A 172 -15.04 5.54 1.12
CA ALA A 172 -13.97 5.02 0.26
C ALA A 172 -12.96 4.21 1.06
N MET A 173 -12.46 4.78 2.17
CA MET A 173 -11.48 4.13 3.05
C MET A 173 -12.04 2.86 3.72
N GLU A 174 -13.34 2.80 4.02
CA GLU A 174 -13.97 1.58 4.55
C GLU A 174 -13.92 0.44 3.55
N VAL A 175 -14.30 0.69 2.30
CA VAL A 175 -14.30 -0.35 1.24
C VAL A 175 -12.88 -0.87 1.05
N VAL A 176 -11.91 0.02 0.80
CA VAL A 176 -10.52 -0.38 0.61
C VAL A 176 -9.98 -1.14 1.82
N TYR A 177 -10.31 -0.72 3.05
CA TYR A 177 -9.89 -1.44 4.24
C TYR A 177 -10.48 -2.85 4.33
N GLN A 178 -11.74 -3.05 3.94
CA GLN A 178 -12.36 -4.38 4.01
C GLN A 178 -11.71 -5.37 3.05
N ASP A 179 -11.32 -4.88 1.87
CA ASP A 179 -10.61 -5.65 0.85
C ASP A 179 -9.17 -5.95 1.33
N GLU A 180 -8.42 -4.92 1.74
CA GLU A 180 -6.99 -5.02 2.03
C GLU A 180 -6.60 -5.65 3.39
N LYS A 181 -7.51 -5.65 4.39
CA LYS A 181 -7.15 -6.01 5.79
C LYS A 181 -6.62 -7.44 5.98
N LYS A 182 -6.76 -8.32 4.98
CA LYS A 182 -6.26 -9.70 5.03
C LYS A 182 -5.07 -9.96 4.09
N HIS A 183 -4.89 -9.13 3.05
CA HIS A 183 -3.85 -9.35 2.02
C HIS A 183 -2.44 -9.46 2.59
N TYR A 184 -2.10 -8.67 3.61
CA TYR A 184 -0.76 -8.75 4.22
C TYR A 184 -0.45 -10.12 4.88
N LYS A 185 -1.48 -10.85 5.35
CA LYS A 185 -1.29 -12.18 5.94
C LYS A 185 -1.03 -13.23 4.87
N GLU A 186 -1.72 -13.11 3.74
CA GLU A 186 -1.51 -13.97 2.58
C GLU A 186 -0.13 -13.71 1.97
N ALA A 187 0.27 -12.44 1.81
CA ALA A 187 1.62 -12.09 1.38
C ALA A 187 2.70 -12.64 2.32
N ALA A 188 2.49 -12.58 3.64
CA ALA A 188 3.43 -13.16 4.60
C ALA A 188 3.52 -14.69 4.50
N ARG A 189 2.41 -15.38 4.22
CA ARG A 189 2.37 -16.83 3.97
C ARG A 189 3.14 -17.21 2.72
N GLU A 190 2.91 -16.51 1.62
CA GLU A 190 3.63 -16.75 0.36
C GLU A 190 5.13 -16.45 0.52
N ALA A 191 5.47 -15.37 1.22
CA ALA A 191 6.85 -15.04 1.53
C ALA A 191 7.53 -16.11 2.39
N ALA A 192 6.83 -16.72 3.33
CA ALA A 192 7.38 -17.82 4.14
C ALA A 192 7.75 -19.05 3.30
N ARG A 193 7.07 -19.30 2.17
CA ARG A 193 7.36 -20.45 1.28
C ARG A 193 8.68 -20.34 0.53
N VAL A 194 9.18 -19.13 0.31
CA VAL A 194 10.46 -18.91 -0.41
C VAL A 194 11.67 -18.89 0.52
N LEU A 195 11.47 -18.90 1.83
CA LEU A 195 12.56 -18.90 2.81
C LEU A 195 13.07 -20.33 3.06
N GLN A 196 14.34 -20.56 2.81
CA GLN A 196 14.98 -21.87 3.02
C GLN A 196 15.78 -21.92 4.32
N ASN A 197 16.30 -20.77 4.77
CA ASN A 197 17.20 -20.69 5.91
C ASN A 197 17.15 -19.32 6.63
N GLU A 198 17.89 -19.20 7.73
CA GLU A 198 17.95 -17.97 8.53
C GLU A 198 18.57 -16.76 7.79
N ARG A 199 19.47 -17.00 6.82
CA ARG A 199 20.04 -15.92 6.00
C ARG A 199 18.99 -15.32 5.08
N ASP A 200 18.11 -16.15 4.52
CA ASP A 200 16.98 -15.68 3.71
C ASP A 200 16.03 -14.85 4.56
N LEU A 201 15.72 -15.30 5.78
CA LEU A 201 14.88 -14.57 6.71
C LEU A 201 15.50 -13.21 7.09
N ALA A 202 16.80 -13.18 7.42
CA ALA A 202 17.50 -11.94 7.72
C ALA A 202 17.50 -10.97 6.53
N ARG A 203 17.72 -11.49 5.32
CA ARG A 203 17.65 -10.73 4.06
C ARG A 203 16.25 -10.16 3.83
N MET A 204 15.21 -10.97 3.98
CA MET A 204 13.83 -10.54 3.84
C MET A 204 13.46 -9.46 4.86
N LYS A 205 13.83 -9.63 6.13
CA LYS A 205 13.59 -8.63 7.18
C LYS A 205 14.27 -7.29 6.87
N LYS A 206 15.48 -7.32 6.31
CA LYS A 206 16.18 -6.12 5.84
C LYS A 206 15.39 -5.42 4.73
N ALA A 207 14.95 -6.17 3.71
CA ALA A 207 14.16 -5.61 2.62
C ALA A 207 12.81 -5.05 3.11
N VAL A 208 12.09 -5.78 3.98
CA VAL A 208 10.85 -5.33 4.62
C VAL A 208 11.08 -4.03 5.39
N HIS A 209 12.18 -3.94 6.15
CA HIS A 209 12.57 -2.72 6.87
C HIS A 209 12.74 -1.54 5.92
N GLU A 210 13.59 -1.67 4.90
CA GLU A 210 13.93 -0.56 3.99
C GLU A 210 12.71 -0.08 3.20
N VAL A 211 11.92 -1.01 2.63
CA VAL A 211 10.71 -0.66 1.89
C VAL A 211 9.67 -0.04 2.81
N SER A 212 9.45 -0.59 4.01
CA SER A 212 8.45 -0.06 4.95
C SER A 212 8.84 1.31 5.50
N LEU A 213 10.13 1.56 5.75
CA LEU A 213 10.62 2.88 6.14
C LEU A 213 10.39 3.91 5.04
N GLN A 214 10.71 3.57 3.80
CA GLN A 214 10.49 4.47 2.66
C GLN A 214 8.99 4.74 2.44
N ARG A 215 8.11 3.76 2.72
CA ARG A 215 6.66 4.00 2.74
C ARG A 215 6.23 5.01 3.80
N VAL A 216 6.82 4.97 5.00
CA VAL A 216 6.51 5.96 6.04
C VAL A 216 6.84 7.37 5.57
N TYR A 217 8.03 7.57 4.96
CA TYR A 217 8.40 8.87 4.40
C TYR A 217 7.45 9.32 3.28
N MET A 218 7.10 8.42 2.37
CA MET A 218 6.14 8.71 1.31
C MET A 218 4.76 9.08 1.86
N ARG A 219 4.26 8.35 2.85
CA ARG A 219 2.99 8.65 3.49
C ARG A 219 3.04 9.98 4.22
N ASN A 220 4.18 10.30 4.84
CA ASN A 220 4.37 11.56 5.54
C ASN A 220 4.30 12.74 4.56
N GLU A 221 5.03 12.67 3.45
CA GLU A 221 4.99 13.69 2.38
C GLU A 221 3.58 13.86 1.81
N MET A 222 2.91 12.75 1.49
CA MET A 222 1.54 12.75 0.98
C MET A 222 0.57 13.49 1.89
N PHE A 223 0.74 13.36 3.21
CA PHE A 223 -0.08 14.02 4.22
C PHE A 223 0.56 15.29 4.79
N LYS A 224 1.41 16.00 4.02
CA LYS A 224 1.98 17.31 4.40
C LYS A 224 2.91 17.26 5.63
N GLU A 225 3.76 16.25 5.71
CA GLU A 225 4.85 16.11 6.68
C GLU A 225 4.39 16.18 8.16
N GLN A 226 3.42 15.34 8.53
CA GLN A 226 2.81 15.32 9.89
C GLN A 226 3.77 14.91 11.02
N LEU A 227 4.86 14.23 10.68
CA LEU A 227 5.91 13.82 11.59
C LEU A 227 7.25 14.41 11.14
N THR A 228 8.07 14.87 12.10
CA THR A 228 9.48 15.16 11.79
C THR A 228 10.28 13.87 11.59
N SER A 229 11.48 13.98 11.01
CA SER A 229 12.38 12.83 10.88
C SER A 229 12.72 12.19 12.24
N ASP A 230 12.85 12.98 13.30
CA ASP A 230 13.13 12.47 14.64
C ASP A 230 11.90 11.83 15.28
N GLU A 231 10.70 12.34 15.01
CA GLU A 231 9.46 11.69 15.44
C GLU A 231 9.24 10.34 14.73
N ILE A 232 9.58 10.23 13.44
CA ILE A 232 9.56 8.95 12.72
C ILE A 232 10.49 7.96 13.40
N LYS A 233 11.76 8.33 13.63
CA LYS A 233 12.73 7.47 14.33
C LYS A 233 12.22 7.06 15.71
N SER A 234 11.71 8.01 16.50
CA SER A 234 11.19 7.75 17.85
C SER A 234 9.98 6.80 17.83
N CYS A 235 9.05 6.98 16.88
CA CYS A 235 7.92 6.07 16.70
C CYS A 235 8.37 4.64 16.40
N LEU A 236 9.41 4.48 15.59
CA LEU A 236 9.93 3.16 15.23
C LEU A 236 10.67 2.52 16.40
N THR A 237 11.57 3.25 17.06
CA THR A 237 12.34 2.76 18.22
C THR A 237 11.43 2.37 19.39
N SER A 238 10.51 3.25 19.82
CA SER A 238 9.61 2.99 20.95
C SER A 238 8.68 1.80 20.73
N ARG A 239 8.33 1.49 19.48
CA ARG A 239 7.44 0.38 19.11
C ARG A 239 8.20 -0.92 18.87
N MET A 240 9.47 -0.87 18.48
CA MET A 240 10.32 -2.06 18.44
C MET A 240 10.50 -2.67 19.83
N TYR A 241 10.64 -1.84 20.88
CA TYR A 241 10.72 -2.33 22.26
C TYR A 241 9.42 -3.00 22.75
N ARG A 242 8.24 -2.51 22.33
CA ARG A 242 6.93 -3.08 22.73
C ARG A 242 6.52 -4.35 21.98
N VAL A 243 7.29 -4.77 20.97
CA VAL A 243 7.03 -6.00 20.18
C VAL A 243 7.92 -7.16 20.67
N ILE A 244 8.89 -6.86 21.54
CA ILE A 244 9.84 -7.83 22.12
C ILE A 244 9.37 -8.32 23.51
N ASP A 245 8.46 -7.58 24.16
CA ASP A 245 7.72 -8.00 25.37
C ASP A 245 6.39 -8.69 25.02
#